data_AF-A0A1Q7QC58-F1
#
_entry.id   AF-A0A1Q7QC58-F1
#
_cell.length_a   1.000
_cell.length_b   1.000
_cell.length_c   1.000
_cell.angle_alpha   90.00
_cell.angle_beta   90.00
_cell.angle_gamma   90.00
#
_symmetry.space_group_name_H-M   'P 1'
#
loop_
_entity.id
_entity.type
_entity.pdbx_description
1 polymer ?
#
loop_
_entity_poly.entity_id
_entity_poly.type
_entity_poly.pdbx_seq_one_letter_code
_entity_poly.pdbx_strand_id
1 'polypeptide(L)'
;MTTPQSIDEALVEAFLGKAMVDTASAVVMVMASIGDRLGLFKQLAEAPATSEELAERAHVNERYAREWLGEMACAGYLEYDPESRRFTLPPEHAAVLAQEGGPFFFGGAYQLLMAQIGSYNQLLQAFQQGGGIPMEAYDPSLWEGMARLSAGFFEHQLVPVCLPAMPEVQAKL
;
A
#
# COMPACT_ATOMS: atom_id res chain seq x y z
N MET A 1 29.95 25.33 28.23
CA MET A 1 30.58 25.29 26.89
C MET A 1 30.43 23.87 26.38
N THR A 2 29.53 23.67 25.41
CA THR A 2 29.33 22.35 24.79
C THR A 2 30.44 22.16 23.77
N THR A 3 31.33 21.20 23.98
CA THR A 3 32.36 20.84 23.01
C THR A 3 31.66 20.41 21.71
N PRO A 4 32.01 20.96 20.54
CA PRO A 4 31.41 20.53 19.28
C PRO A 4 31.71 19.04 19.10
N GLN A 5 30.65 18.24 19.01
CA GLN A 5 30.76 16.82 18.74
C GLN A 5 31.30 16.64 17.32
N SER A 6 32.44 15.95 17.18
CA SER A 6 32.99 15.63 15.87
C SER A 6 32.03 14.69 15.12
N ILE A 7 31.72 15.02 13.87
CA ILE A 7 30.86 14.19 13.01
C ILE A 7 31.66 12.95 12.59
N ASP A 8 31.05 11.78 12.74
CA ASP A 8 31.55 10.53 12.17
C ASP A 8 30.92 10.34 10.78
N GLU A 9 31.76 10.44 9.74
CA GLU A 9 31.33 10.35 8.34
C GLU A 9 30.69 9.00 8.00
N ALA A 10 31.15 7.90 8.60
CA ALA A 10 30.59 6.57 8.36
C ALA A 10 29.17 6.44 8.92
N LEU A 11 28.91 7.04 10.09
CA LEU A 11 27.56 7.09 10.66
C LEU A 11 26.62 7.96 9.83
N VAL A 12 27.12 9.06 9.25
CA VAL A 12 26.35 9.92 8.34
C VAL A 12 25.96 9.16 7.08
N GLU A 13 26.91 8.48 6.44
CA GLU A 13 26.66 7.72 5.21
C GLU A 13 25.63 6.60 5.44
N ALA A 14 25.76 5.85 6.53
CA ALA A 14 24.81 4.80 6.89
C ALA A 14 23.39 5.36 7.10
N PHE A 15 23.28 6.49 7.80
CA PHE A 15 21.96 7.11 8.04
C PHE A 15 21.36 7.73 6.78
N LEU A 16 22.18 8.34 5.91
CA LEU A 16 21.74 8.84 4.61
C LEU A 16 21.18 7.69 3.76
N GLY A 17 21.86 6.54 3.74
CA GLY A 17 21.37 5.34 3.07
C GLY A 17 19.99 4.91 3.56
N LYS A 18 19.78 4.87 4.88
CA LYS A 18 18.45 4.59 5.47
C LYS A 18 17.40 5.61 5.01
N ALA A 19 17.69 6.90 5.10
CA ALA A 19 16.75 7.95 4.71
C ALA A 19 16.35 7.85 3.22
N MET A 20 17.29 7.48 2.36
CA MET A 20 17.01 7.25 0.93
C MET A 20 16.10 6.04 0.71
N VAL A 21 16.33 4.92 1.41
CA VAL A 21 15.47 3.72 1.33
C VAL A 21 14.06 4.02 1.83
N ASP A 22 13.92 4.72 2.95
CA ASP A 22 12.61 5.10 3.49
C ASP A 22 11.84 6.00 2.50
N THR A 23 12.55 6.95 1.87
CA THR A 23 11.96 7.85 0.87
C THR A 23 11.53 7.09 -0.39
N ALA A 24 12.36 6.19 -0.92
CA ALA A 24 12.01 5.36 -2.06
C ALA A 24 10.81 4.45 -1.76
N SER A 25 10.77 3.86 -0.56
CA SER A 25 9.66 3.02 -0.11
C SER A 25 8.34 3.79 -0.02
N ALA A 26 8.39 5.06 0.40
CA ALA A 26 7.21 5.92 0.40
C ALA A 26 6.68 6.19 -1.01
N VAL A 27 7.56 6.43 -1.98
CA VAL A 27 7.17 6.62 -3.40
C VAL A 27 6.54 5.34 -3.96
N VAL A 28 7.18 4.18 -3.72
CA VAL A 28 6.65 2.86 -4.14
C VAL A 28 5.27 2.62 -3.52
N MET A 29 5.06 2.98 -2.26
CA MET A 29 3.76 2.85 -1.60
C MET A 29 2.67 3.71 -2.27
N VAL A 30 3.00 4.94 -2.68
CA VAL A 30 2.06 5.79 -3.44
C VAL A 30 1.72 5.14 -4.79
N MET A 31 2.71 4.60 -5.50
CA MET A 31 2.51 3.97 -6.80
C MET A 31 1.75 2.64 -6.69
N ALA A 32 1.97 1.87 -5.62
CA ALA A 32 1.15 0.71 -5.29
C ALA A 32 -0.30 1.11 -4.99
N SER A 33 -0.53 2.23 -4.28
CA SER A 33 -1.88 2.77 -4.06
C SER A 33 -2.58 3.12 -5.37
N ILE A 34 -1.87 3.68 -6.35
CA ILE A 34 -2.42 3.97 -7.68
C ILE A 34 -2.80 2.66 -8.38
N GLY A 35 -1.94 1.65 -8.30
CA GLY A 35 -2.18 0.32 -8.85
C GLY A 35 -3.42 -0.35 -8.28
N ASP A 36 -3.62 -0.29 -6.96
CA ASP A 36 -4.83 -0.77 -6.28
C ASP A 36 -6.07 0.02 -6.73
N ARG A 37 -6.01 1.35 -6.67
CA ARG A 37 -7.17 2.21 -6.93
C ARG A 37 -7.67 2.15 -8.36
N LEU A 38 -6.76 2.01 -9.33
CA LEU A 38 -7.08 1.87 -10.75
C LEU A 38 -7.29 0.41 -11.17
N GLY A 39 -7.09 -0.55 -10.28
CA GLY A 39 -7.26 -1.98 -10.56
C GLY A 39 -6.17 -2.57 -11.46
N LEU A 40 -4.99 -1.94 -11.56
CA LEU A 40 -3.90 -2.39 -12.43
C LEU A 40 -3.36 -3.76 -11.99
N PHE A 41 -3.20 -3.97 -10.68
CA PHE A 41 -2.80 -5.27 -10.15
C PHE A 41 -3.83 -6.36 -10.46
N LYS A 42 -5.13 -6.05 -10.37
CA LYS A 42 -6.20 -6.99 -10.72
C LYS A 42 -6.12 -7.37 -12.21
N GLN A 43 -5.89 -6.42 -13.10
CA GLN A 43 -5.71 -6.72 -14.53
C GLN A 43 -4.47 -7.60 -14.81
N LEU A 44 -3.36 -7.36 -14.11
CA LEU A 44 -2.15 -8.18 -14.26
C LEU A 44 -2.28 -9.57 -13.62
N ALA A 45 -3.11 -9.72 -12.59
CA ALA A 45 -3.42 -11.02 -12.00
C ALA A 45 -4.18 -11.94 -12.98
N GLU A 46 -4.98 -11.37 -13.89
CA GLU A 46 -5.68 -12.14 -14.93
C GLU A 46 -4.72 -12.63 -16.03
N ALA A 47 -3.77 -11.79 -16.45
CA ALA A 47 -2.75 -12.14 -17.43
C ALA A 47 -1.60 -11.11 -17.49
N PRO A 48 -0.36 -11.54 -17.82
CA PRO A 48 0.74 -10.65 -18.15
C PRO A 48 0.42 -9.72 -19.32
N ALA A 49 0.91 -8.49 -19.30
CA ALA A 49 0.63 -7.51 -20.35
C ALA A 49 1.79 -6.59 -20.70
N THR A 50 1.80 -6.10 -21.94
CA THR A 50 2.57 -4.90 -22.30
C THR A 50 1.90 -3.64 -21.73
N SER A 51 2.54 -2.48 -21.87
CA SER A 51 1.94 -1.22 -21.42
C SER A 51 0.68 -0.85 -22.21
N GLU A 52 0.64 -1.14 -23.52
CA GLU A 52 -0.53 -0.91 -24.36
C GLU A 52 -1.71 -1.79 -23.92
N GLU A 53 -1.48 -3.07 -23.69
CA GLU A 53 -2.52 -4.02 -23.30
C GLU A 53 -3.05 -3.75 -21.89
N LEU A 54 -2.20 -3.36 -20.94
CA LEU A 54 -2.65 -2.96 -19.61
C LEU A 54 -3.47 -1.68 -19.69
N ALA A 55 -3.03 -0.70 -20.48
CA ALA A 55 -3.73 0.56 -20.66
C ALA A 55 -5.13 0.36 -21.25
N GLU A 56 -5.25 -0.53 -22.24
CA GLU A 56 -6.53 -0.91 -22.83
C GLU A 56 -7.44 -1.60 -21.81
N ARG A 57 -6.94 -2.63 -21.12
CA ARG A 57 -7.72 -3.42 -20.13
C ARG A 57 -8.16 -2.60 -18.91
N ALA A 58 -7.32 -1.68 -18.45
CA ALA A 58 -7.59 -0.85 -17.27
C ALA A 58 -8.20 0.52 -17.60
N HIS A 59 -8.40 0.84 -18.89
CA HIS A 59 -8.89 2.14 -19.36
C HIS A 59 -8.07 3.35 -18.84
N VAL A 60 -6.75 3.21 -18.85
CA VAL A 60 -5.81 4.27 -18.47
C VAL A 60 -4.97 4.73 -19.67
N ASN A 61 -4.30 5.87 -19.54
CA ASN A 61 -3.40 6.33 -20.59
C ASN A 61 -2.13 5.46 -20.64
N GLU A 62 -1.76 5.02 -21.84
CA GLU A 62 -0.61 4.14 -22.08
C GLU A 62 0.71 4.69 -21.54
N ARG A 63 0.96 5.99 -21.68
CA ARG A 63 2.20 6.61 -21.18
C ARG A 63 2.32 6.43 -19.66
N TYR A 64 1.24 6.61 -18.93
CA TYR A 64 1.22 6.46 -17.47
C TYR A 64 1.26 4.98 -17.06
N ALA A 65 0.59 4.09 -17.79
CA ALA A 65 0.70 2.65 -17.57
C ALA A 65 2.15 2.18 -17.73
N ARG A 66 2.85 2.66 -18.76
CA ARG A 66 4.25 2.32 -19.02
C ARG A 66 5.20 2.75 -17.90
N GLU A 67 5.07 3.98 -17.43
CA GLU A 67 5.89 4.48 -16.31
C GLU A 67 5.59 3.71 -15.02
N TRP A 68 4.31 3.47 -14.73
CA TRP A 68 3.89 2.69 -13.56
C TRP A 68 4.42 1.25 -13.61
N LEU A 69 4.33 0.58 -14.75
CA LEU A 69 4.87 -0.77 -14.96
C LEU A 69 6.38 -0.81 -14.74
N GLY A 70 7.11 0.16 -15.30
CA GLY A 70 8.56 0.26 -15.13
C GLY A 70 8.94 0.46 -13.67
N GLU A 71 8.26 1.34 -12.94
CA GLU A 71 8.52 1.57 -11.53
C GLU A 71 8.21 0.34 -10.67
N MET A 72 7.06 -0.31 -10.88
CA MET A 72 6.67 -1.48 -10.10
C MET A 72 7.54 -2.70 -10.41
N ALA A 73 8.08 -2.83 -11.63
CA ALA A 73 9.10 -3.84 -11.92
C ALA A 73 10.43 -3.52 -11.19
N CYS A 74 10.90 -2.28 -11.24
CA CYS A 74 12.11 -1.85 -10.52
C CYS A 74 11.97 -2.01 -8.98
N ALA A 75 10.76 -1.80 -8.45
CA ALA A 75 10.46 -1.97 -7.03
C ALA A 75 10.30 -3.44 -6.62
N GLY A 76 10.35 -4.39 -7.55
CA GLY A 76 10.21 -5.83 -7.28
C GLY A 76 8.78 -6.31 -7.09
N TYR A 77 7.78 -5.52 -7.46
CA TYR A 77 6.37 -5.92 -7.43
C TYR A 77 5.99 -6.75 -8.65
N LEU A 78 6.60 -6.45 -9.80
CA LEU A 78 6.34 -7.10 -11.09
C LEU A 78 7.62 -7.73 -11.65
N GLU A 79 7.44 -8.78 -12.43
CA GLU A 79 8.50 -9.32 -13.28
C GLU A 79 8.38 -8.72 -14.69
N TYR A 80 9.51 -8.50 -15.36
CA TYR A 80 9.55 -7.99 -16.73
C TYR A 80 10.31 -8.95 -17.64
N ASP A 81 9.66 -9.40 -18.71
CA ASP A 81 10.28 -10.17 -19.79
C ASP A 81 10.74 -9.22 -20.92
N PRO A 82 12.06 -9.09 -21.18
CA PRO A 82 12.56 -8.22 -22.25
C PRO A 82 12.26 -8.72 -23.66
N GLU A 83 12.04 -10.03 -23.88
CA GLU A 83 11.75 -10.59 -25.20
C GLU A 83 10.32 -10.25 -25.62
N SER A 84 9.35 -10.55 -24.76
CA SER A 84 7.94 -10.24 -25.04
C SER A 84 7.53 -8.83 -24.64
N ARG A 85 8.37 -8.10 -23.89
CA ARG A 85 8.08 -6.79 -23.26
C ARG A 85 6.85 -6.81 -22.36
N ARG A 86 6.57 -7.95 -21.74
CA ARG A 86 5.40 -8.13 -20.87
C ARG A 86 5.82 -8.03 -19.41
N PHE A 87 4.90 -7.51 -18.62
CA PHE A 87 4.98 -7.46 -17.19
C PHE A 87 4.03 -8.49 -16.60
N THR A 88 4.52 -9.25 -15.61
CA THR A 88 3.78 -10.29 -14.90
C THR A 88 3.66 -9.87 -13.44
N LEU A 89 2.46 -10.03 -12.87
CA LEU A 89 2.27 -10.01 -11.42
C LEU A 89 2.41 -11.45 -10.91
N PRO A 90 3.45 -11.79 -10.13
CA PRO A 90 3.59 -13.13 -9.56
C PRO A 90 2.36 -13.55 -8.74
N PRO A 91 1.95 -14.83 -8.75
CA PRO A 91 0.78 -15.30 -7.99
C PRO A 91 0.83 -14.97 -6.50
N GLU A 92 2.02 -15.04 -5.89
CA GLU A 92 2.26 -14.72 -4.49
C GLU A 92 2.00 -13.23 -4.21
N HIS A 93 2.37 -12.36 -5.14
CA HIS A 93 2.11 -10.93 -5.05
C HIS A 93 0.63 -10.63 -5.31
N ALA A 94 -0.02 -11.36 -6.23
CA ALA A 94 -1.45 -11.21 -6.51
C ALA A 94 -2.33 -11.55 -5.30
N ALA A 95 -1.93 -12.52 -4.47
CA ALA A 95 -2.63 -12.82 -3.20
C ALA A 95 -2.67 -11.62 -2.25
N VAL A 96 -1.63 -10.77 -2.29
CA VAL A 96 -1.52 -9.58 -1.45
C VAL A 96 -2.17 -8.36 -2.09
N LEU A 97 -2.08 -8.23 -3.42
CA LEU A 97 -2.36 -6.98 -4.15
C LEU A 97 -3.65 -6.99 -4.98
N ALA A 98 -4.18 -8.16 -5.32
CA ALA A 98 -5.29 -8.29 -6.27
C ALA A 98 -6.50 -9.08 -5.74
N GLN A 99 -6.33 -9.90 -4.70
CA GLN A 99 -7.40 -10.74 -4.14
C GLN A 99 -8.18 -10.00 -3.02
N GLU A 100 -9.10 -9.12 -3.40
CA GLU A 100 -9.95 -8.38 -2.45
C GLU A 100 -10.65 -9.34 -1.46
N GLY A 101 -10.62 -9.00 -0.16
CA GLY A 101 -11.21 -9.83 0.90
C GLY A 101 -10.37 -11.06 1.29
N GLY A 102 -9.34 -11.41 0.53
CA GLY A 102 -8.46 -12.53 0.86
C GLY A 102 -7.69 -12.32 2.18
N PRO A 103 -7.23 -13.41 2.84
CA PRO A 103 -6.58 -13.34 4.16
C PRO A 103 -5.24 -12.60 4.17
N PHE A 104 -4.61 -12.44 3.00
CA PHE A 104 -3.35 -11.72 2.82
C PHE A 104 -3.51 -10.38 2.10
N PHE A 105 -4.76 -9.99 1.76
CA PHE A 105 -5.01 -8.80 0.98
C PHE A 105 -4.59 -7.54 1.73
N PHE A 106 -3.75 -6.73 1.09
CA PHE A 106 -3.15 -5.54 1.70
C PHE A 106 -3.49 -4.23 0.96
N GLY A 107 -4.26 -4.29 -0.14
CA GLY A 107 -4.66 -3.09 -0.90
C GLY A 107 -5.40 -2.05 -0.05
N GLY A 108 -6.20 -2.51 0.92
CA GLY A 108 -6.87 -1.62 1.89
C GLY A 108 -5.91 -0.77 2.73
N ALA A 109 -4.70 -1.27 3.03
CA ALA A 109 -3.68 -0.49 3.75
C ALA A 109 -3.17 0.69 2.93
N TYR A 110 -3.03 0.54 1.60
CA TYR A 110 -2.60 1.64 0.74
C TYR A 110 -3.65 2.75 0.68
N GLN A 111 -4.92 2.39 0.55
CA GLN A 111 -6.02 3.36 0.62
C GLN A 111 -6.06 4.09 1.97
N LEU A 112 -5.91 3.33 3.08
CA LEU A 112 -5.86 3.88 4.43
C LEU A 112 -4.71 4.89 4.60
N LEU A 113 -3.50 4.54 4.16
CA LEU A 113 -2.33 5.40 4.24
C LEU A 113 -2.49 6.68 3.44
N MET A 114 -3.00 6.61 2.20
CA MET A 114 -3.22 7.80 1.38
C MET A 114 -4.22 8.76 2.02
N ALA A 115 -5.28 8.23 2.64
CA ALA A 115 -6.25 9.05 3.38
C ALA A 115 -5.60 9.75 4.59
N GLN A 116 -4.72 9.06 5.32
CA GLN A 116 -3.97 9.65 6.45
C GLN A 116 -3.01 10.76 6.00
N ILE A 117 -2.33 10.57 4.88
CA ILE A 117 -1.42 11.59 4.31
C ILE A 117 -2.18 12.86 3.92
N GLY A 118 -3.45 12.73 3.48
CA GLY A 118 -4.31 13.88 3.20
C GLY A 118 -4.49 14.83 4.39
N SER A 119 -4.40 14.31 5.62
CA SER A 119 -4.53 15.09 6.86
C SER A 119 -3.21 15.67 7.39
N TYR A 120 -2.11 15.59 6.62
CA TYR A 120 -0.77 15.99 7.06
C TYR A 120 -0.71 17.41 7.66
N ASN A 121 -1.30 18.41 6.99
CA ASN A 121 -1.24 19.80 7.47
C ASN A 121 -2.01 20.03 8.77
N GLN A 122 -3.15 19.34 8.95
CA GLN A 122 -3.91 19.41 10.20
C GLN A 122 -3.14 18.72 11.33
N LEU A 123 -2.47 17.61 11.02
CA LEU A 123 -1.61 16.93 11.97
C LEU A 123 -0.47 17.84 12.43
N LEU A 124 0.19 18.57 11.52
CA LEU A 124 1.21 19.57 11.88
C LEU A 124 0.68 20.63 12.86
N GLN A 125 -0.55 21.11 12.66
CA GLN A 125 -1.17 22.06 13.58
C GLN A 125 -1.40 21.43 14.96
N ALA A 126 -1.91 20.21 15.03
CA ALA A 126 -2.10 19.49 16.29
C ALA A 126 -0.77 19.24 17.02
N PHE A 127 0.32 18.95 16.30
CA PHE A 127 1.66 18.84 16.90
C PHE A 127 2.14 20.14 17.55
N GLN A 128 1.81 21.29 16.96
CA GLN A 128 2.23 22.60 17.46
C GLN A 128 1.34 23.13 18.58
N GLN A 129 0.03 22.87 18.49
CA GLN A 129 -0.99 23.52 19.32
C GLN A 129 -1.65 22.57 20.32
N GLY A 130 -1.36 21.27 20.25
CA GLY A 130 -2.10 20.23 20.97
C GLY A 130 -3.46 19.93 20.35
N GLY A 131 -4.23 19.05 20.99
CA GLY A 131 -5.54 18.61 20.50
C GLY A 131 -5.44 17.42 19.53
N GLY A 132 -6.28 17.42 18.50
CA GLY A 132 -6.35 16.33 17.52
C GLY A 132 -7.19 16.71 16.30
N ILE A 133 -7.25 15.79 15.34
CA ILE A 133 -8.05 15.95 14.12
C ILE A 133 -9.44 15.35 14.40
N PRO A 134 -10.52 16.13 14.24
CA PRO A 134 -11.87 15.61 14.46
C PRO A 134 -12.21 14.56 13.39
N MET A 135 -13.04 13.56 13.75
CA MET A 135 -13.30 12.41 12.88
C MET A 135 -13.90 12.83 11.53
N GLU A 136 -14.77 13.83 11.53
CA GLU A 136 -15.43 14.38 10.35
C GLU A 136 -14.47 15.09 9.37
N ALA A 137 -13.24 15.40 9.79
CA ALA A 137 -12.23 16.00 8.91
C ALA A 137 -11.43 14.97 8.10
N TYR A 138 -11.55 13.68 8.44
CA TYR A 138 -10.91 12.62 7.65
C TYR A 138 -11.72 12.31 6.40
N ASP A 139 -11.00 12.06 5.30
CA ASP A 139 -11.61 11.62 4.05
C ASP A 139 -12.31 10.26 4.25
N PRO A 140 -13.53 10.04 3.71
CA PRO A 140 -14.24 8.77 3.83
C PRO A 140 -13.42 7.54 3.39
N SER A 141 -12.46 7.72 2.47
CA SER A 141 -11.53 6.68 2.05
C SER A 141 -10.71 6.09 3.21
N LEU A 142 -10.55 6.80 4.33
CA LEU A 142 -9.90 6.28 5.53
C LEU A 142 -10.69 5.09 6.10
N TRP A 143 -12.01 5.23 6.24
CA TRP A 143 -12.88 4.17 6.76
C TRP A 143 -13.07 3.04 5.76
N GLU A 144 -13.17 3.36 4.48
CA GLU A 144 -13.22 2.36 3.42
C GLU A 144 -11.93 1.52 3.38
N GLY A 145 -10.75 2.15 3.45
CA GLY A 145 -9.47 1.47 3.50
C GLY A 145 -9.33 0.59 4.73
N MET A 146 -9.77 1.08 5.89
CA MET A 146 -9.81 0.30 7.14
C MET A 146 -10.75 -0.92 7.03
N ALA A 147 -11.92 -0.76 6.41
CA ALA A 147 -12.84 -1.85 6.17
C ALA A 147 -12.22 -2.89 5.22
N ARG A 148 -11.62 -2.46 4.10
CA ARG A 148 -10.93 -3.36 3.15
C ARG A 148 -9.77 -4.12 3.77
N LEU A 149 -8.98 -3.47 4.62
CA LEU A 149 -7.84 -4.09 5.32
C LEU A 149 -8.28 -5.13 6.35
N SER A 150 -9.41 -4.90 7.02
CA SER A 150 -9.92 -5.80 8.06
C SER A 150 -10.88 -6.88 7.55
N ALA A 151 -11.44 -6.71 6.34
CA ALA A 151 -12.44 -7.62 5.75
C ALA A 151 -11.98 -9.08 5.78
N GLY A 152 -10.76 -9.37 5.30
CA GLY A 152 -10.25 -10.75 5.27
C GLY A 152 -10.13 -11.40 6.65
N PHE A 153 -9.84 -10.63 7.70
CA PHE A 153 -9.89 -11.14 9.07
C PHE A 153 -11.32 -11.48 9.49
N PHE A 154 -12.28 -10.58 9.24
CA PHE A 154 -13.67 -10.82 9.61
C PHE A 154 -14.31 -11.99 8.85
N GLU A 155 -14.01 -12.12 7.56
CA GLU A 155 -14.56 -13.17 6.70
C GLU A 155 -13.93 -14.53 6.98
N HIS A 156 -12.63 -14.58 7.26
CA HIS A 156 -11.91 -15.86 7.35
C HIS A 156 -11.50 -16.29 8.77
N GLN A 157 -11.51 -15.39 9.76
CA GLN A 157 -11.01 -15.70 11.11
C GLN A 157 -12.08 -15.53 12.19
N LEU A 158 -12.97 -14.53 12.09
CA LEU A 158 -13.93 -14.23 13.16
C LEU A 158 -14.80 -15.44 13.53
N VAL A 159 -15.49 -16.01 12.55
CA VAL A 159 -16.41 -17.14 12.79
C VAL A 159 -15.67 -18.45 13.07
N PRO A 160 -14.71 -18.91 12.23
CA PRO A 160 -14.11 -20.22 12.41
C PRO A 160 -13.04 -20.28 13.52
N VAL A 161 -12.43 -19.16 13.91
CA VAL A 161 -11.32 -19.13 14.88
C VAL A 161 -11.68 -18.37 16.15
N CYS A 162 -12.18 -17.13 16.03
CA CYS A 162 -12.41 -16.29 17.22
C CYS A 162 -13.62 -16.73 18.04
N LEU A 163 -14.76 -17.06 17.40
CA LEU A 163 -15.96 -17.50 18.14
C LEU A 163 -15.73 -18.79 18.95
N PRO A 164 -15.11 -19.86 18.40
CA PRO A 164 -14.80 -21.06 19.19
C PRO A 164 -13.85 -20.81 20.36
N ALA A 165 -12.99 -19.80 20.26
CA ALA A 165 -12.11 -19.39 21.36
C ALA A 165 -12.85 -18.62 22.48
N MET A 166 -14.11 -18.22 22.25
CA MET A 166 -14.94 -17.44 23.19
C MET A 166 -16.28 -18.15 23.46
N PRO A 167 -16.27 -19.34 24.10
CA PRO A 167 -17.47 -20.16 24.26
C PRO A 167 -18.59 -19.46 25.04
N GLU A 168 -18.25 -18.60 26.01
CA GLU A 168 -19.25 -17.82 26.77
C GLU A 168 -19.98 -16.77 25.93
N VAL A 169 -19.30 -16.21 24.93
CA VAL A 169 -19.90 -15.27 23.97
C VAL A 169 -20.75 -16.04 22.97
N GLN A 170 -20.21 -17.15 22.45
CA GLN A 170 -20.90 -18.01 21.49
C GLN A 170 -22.22 -18.56 22.05
N ALA A 171 -22.27 -18.87 23.36
CA ALA A 171 -23.49 -19.33 24.02
C ALA A 171 -24.60 -18.27 24.15
N LYS A 172 -24.30 -16.99 23.89
CA LYS A 172 -25.24 -15.86 24.00
C LYS A 172 -25.73 -15.32 22.64
N LEU A 173 -25.17 -15.81 21.53
CA LEU A 173 -25.60 -15.48 20.17
C LEU A 173 -26.81 -16.32 19.76
#